data_AF-A0A811NIV0-F1
#
_entry.id   AF-A0A811NIV0-F1
#
_cell.length_a   1.000
_cell.length_b   1.000
_cell.length_c   1.000
_cell.angle_alpha   90.00
_cell.angle_beta   90.00
_cell.angle_gamma   90.00
#
_symmetry.space_group_name_H-M   'P 1'
#
loop_
_entity.id
_entity.type
_entity.pdbx_description
1 polymer ?
#
loop_
_entity_poly.entity_id
_entity_poly.type
_entity_poly.pdbx_seq_one_letter_code
_entity_poly.pdbx_strand_id
1 'polypeptide(L)'
;MAAATGAVIRRLHTAAAQPPRLTKLALHPPKSVEIEFTDGSSFHLSAEFLRVYSPAADSKIRSVGGEKVIFGRRHVGIMSAESVGNYGVRILFDDLHKTGIFTWDYLHHLGANKFSLMRSYIRTLRKHSLSRDPQRKK
;
A
#
# COMPACT_ATOMS: atom_id res chain seq x y z
N MET A 1 8.13 59.36 11.88
CA MET A 1 7.01 58.70 11.17
C MET A 1 7.67 57.82 10.10
N ALA A 2 7.56 56.50 10.05
CA ALA A 2 6.58 55.57 10.61
C ALA A 2 7.25 54.22 10.91
N ALA A 3 6.71 53.52 11.91
CA ALA A 3 7.03 52.13 12.24
C ALA A 3 6.39 51.18 11.22
N ALA A 4 7.06 50.07 10.92
CA ALA A 4 6.47 48.92 10.26
C ALA A 4 6.65 47.68 11.13
N THR A 5 5.63 47.41 11.95
CA THR A 5 5.33 46.10 12.53
C THR A 5 4.85 45.15 11.43
N GLY A 6 5.24 43.88 11.48
CA GLY A 6 4.86 42.93 10.43
C GLY A 6 5.15 41.47 10.75
N ALA A 7 4.44 40.94 11.74
CA ALA A 7 4.02 39.54 11.90
C ALA A 7 5.03 38.40 11.67
N VAL A 8 5.52 37.83 12.77
CA VAL A 8 6.03 36.46 12.85
C VAL A 8 4.91 35.49 12.50
N ILE A 9 5.01 34.80 11.37
CA ILE A 9 4.10 33.72 10.99
C ILE A 9 4.39 32.53 11.92
N ARG A 10 3.61 32.43 13.00
CA ARG A 10 3.51 31.22 13.81
C ARG A 10 2.93 30.12 12.92
N ARG A 11 3.76 29.18 12.47
CA ARG A 11 3.29 27.95 11.83
C ARG A 11 2.38 27.23 12.83
N LEU A 12 1.08 27.24 12.55
CA LEU A 12 0.14 26.34 13.21
C LEU A 12 0.51 24.92 12.76
N HIS A 13 1.22 24.19 13.61
CA HIS A 13 1.19 22.74 13.54
C HIS A 13 -0.22 22.33 13.95
N THR A 14 -1.13 22.20 12.98
CA THR A 14 -2.31 21.35 13.17
C THR A 14 -1.75 19.98 13.51
N ALA A 15 -1.98 19.50 14.74
CA ALA A 15 -1.62 18.16 15.13
C ALA A 15 -2.38 17.20 14.22
N ALA A 16 -1.74 16.74 13.15
CA ALA A 16 -2.22 15.59 12.41
C ALA A 16 -2.30 14.45 13.43
N ALA A 17 -3.49 13.87 13.60
CA ALA A 17 -3.67 12.74 14.49
C ALA A 17 -2.60 11.68 14.17
N GLN A 18 -1.85 11.27 15.18
CA GLN A 18 -0.83 10.24 15.03
C GLN A 18 -1.51 9.00 14.44
N PRO A 19 -0.96 8.37 13.37
CA PRO A 19 -1.52 7.16 12.83
C PRO A 19 -1.59 6.08 13.93
N PRO A 20 -2.67 5.29 13.97
CA PRO A 20 -2.85 4.34 15.06
C PRO A 20 -1.76 3.27 14.97
N ARG A 21 -1.33 2.79 16.14
CA ARG A 21 -0.24 1.81 16.22
C ARG A 21 -0.79 0.42 15.89
N LEU A 22 0.03 -0.39 15.24
CA LEU A 22 -0.28 -1.79 15.00
C LEU A 22 -0.35 -2.56 16.33
N THR A 23 -1.43 -3.29 16.58
CA THR A 23 -1.60 -4.17 17.74
C THR A 23 -1.43 -5.63 17.37
N LYS A 24 -1.86 -6.03 16.17
CA LYS A 24 -1.77 -7.41 15.70
C LYS A 24 -1.49 -7.44 14.21
N LEU A 25 -0.63 -8.37 13.81
CA LEU A 25 -0.42 -8.76 12.42
C LEU A 25 -0.42 -10.27 12.35
N ALA A 26 -1.39 -10.82 11.61
CA ALA A 26 -1.52 -12.25 11.37
C ALA A 26 -1.39 -12.52 9.87
N LEU A 27 -0.46 -13.40 9.51
CA LEU A 27 -0.26 -13.80 8.14
C LEU A 27 -1.08 -15.06 7.85
N HIS A 28 -1.81 -15.06 6.73
CA HIS A 28 -2.60 -16.19 6.24
C HIS A 28 -2.11 -16.60 4.84
N PRO A 29 -0.91 -17.19 4.71
CA PRO A 29 -0.36 -17.56 3.41
C PRO A 29 -1.22 -18.62 2.71
N PRO A 30 -1.30 -18.58 1.36
CA PRO A 30 -0.74 -17.55 0.48
C PRO A 30 -1.66 -16.33 0.29
N LYS A 31 -2.81 -16.28 0.95
CA LYS A 31 -3.97 -15.50 0.50
C LYS A 31 -4.03 -14.07 1.04
N SER A 32 -3.67 -13.83 2.29
CA SER A 32 -3.96 -12.53 2.93
C SER A 32 -3.12 -12.24 4.17
N VAL A 33 -3.15 -10.97 4.56
CA VAL A 33 -2.67 -10.47 5.85
C VAL A 33 -3.86 -9.87 6.59
N GLU A 34 -3.97 -10.17 7.87
CA GLU A 34 -4.88 -9.54 8.80
C GLU A 34 -4.09 -8.59 9.71
N ILE A 35 -4.59 -7.37 9.88
CA ILE A 35 -3.98 -6.34 10.72
C ILE A 35 -5.02 -5.69 11.61
N GLU A 36 -4.64 -5.40 12.84
CA GLU A 36 -5.44 -4.67 13.80
C GLU A 36 -4.62 -3.50 14.37
N PHE A 37 -5.32 -2.43 14.70
CA PHE A 37 -4.73 -1.18 15.18
C PHE A 37 -5.33 -0.74 16.52
N THR A 38 -4.65 0.16 17.21
CA THR A 38 -5.05 0.68 18.54
C THR A 38 -6.36 1.47 18.53
N ASP A 39 -6.80 1.96 17.38
CA ASP A 39 -8.10 2.64 17.20
C ASP A 39 -9.27 1.65 17.06
N GLY A 40 -9.00 0.34 17.14
CA GLY A 40 -9.99 -0.73 16.92
C GLY A 40 -10.22 -1.07 15.46
N SER A 41 -9.54 -0.40 14.52
CA SER A 41 -9.63 -0.73 13.10
C SER A 41 -8.99 -2.09 12.83
N SER A 42 -9.70 -2.94 12.09
CA SER A 42 -9.21 -4.24 11.62
C SER A 42 -9.40 -4.38 10.12
N PHE A 43 -8.38 -4.90 9.43
CA PHE A 43 -8.40 -5.04 7.98
C PHE A 43 -7.85 -6.40 7.53
N HIS A 44 -8.57 -7.04 6.60
CA HIS A 44 -8.06 -8.19 5.83
C HIS A 44 -7.63 -7.74 4.44
N LEU A 45 -6.33 -7.80 4.17
CA LEU A 45 -5.72 -7.37 2.91
C LEU A 45 -5.26 -8.60 2.12
N SER A 46 -5.81 -8.77 0.91
CA SER A 46 -5.43 -9.88 0.02
C SER A 46 -4.02 -9.71 -0.54
N ALA A 47 -3.35 -10.84 -0.85
CA ALA A 47 -2.05 -10.88 -1.49
C ALA A 47 -1.98 -10.03 -2.77
N GLU A 48 -2.96 -10.16 -3.67
CA GLU A 48 -3.05 -9.34 -4.88
C GLU A 48 -3.07 -7.85 -4.56
N PHE A 49 -3.95 -7.42 -3.65
CA PHE A 49 -4.08 -6.01 -3.28
C PHE A 49 -2.77 -5.44 -2.73
N LEU A 50 -2.13 -6.15 -1.80
CA LEU A 50 -0.84 -5.75 -1.26
C LEU A 50 0.22 -5.70 -2.35
N ARG A 51 0.20 -6.65 -3.29
CA ARG A 51 1.19 -6.72 -4.36
C ARG A 51 1.08 -5.57 -5.35
N VAL A 52 -0.14 -5.22 -5.77
CA VAL A 52 -0.37 -4.15 -6.75
C VAL A 52 -0.15 -2.76 -6.14
N TYR A 53 -0.29 -2.64 -4.82
CA TYR A 53 0.06 -1.44 -4.05
C TYR A 53 1.39 -1.55 -3.30
N SER A 54 2.27 -2.49 -3.69
CA SER A 54 3.57 -2.58 -3.07
C SER A 54 4.39 -1.30 -3.38
N PRO A 55 5.00 -0.65 -2.39
CA PRO A 55 5.73 0.61 -2.58
C PRO A 55 7.09 0.44 -3.30
N ALA A 56 7.62 -0.78 -3.39
CA ALA A 56 8.90 -1.01 -4.06
C ALA A 56 8.81 -0.91 -5.60
N ALA A 57 9.85 -0.34 -6.20
CA ALA A 57 10.02 -0.27 -7.65
C ALA A 57 10.23 -1.70 -8.22
N ASP A 58 9.22 -2.21 -8.93
CA ASP A 58 9.33 -3.46 -9.67
C ASP A 58 9.78 -3.16 -11.11
N SER A 59 10.83 -3.85 -11.56
CA SER A 59 11.35 -3.77 -12.93
C SER A 59 10.32 -4.20 -13.99
N LYS A 60 9.25 -4.92 -13.60
CA LYS A 60 8.14 -5.34 -14.46
C LYS A 60 6.97 -4.35 -14.50
N ILE A 61 7.12 -3.17 -13.90
CA ILE A 61 6.13 -2.11 -14.00
C ILE A 61 6.08 -1.62 -15.45
N ARG A 62 4.93 -1.77 -16.10
CA ARG A 62 4.68 -1.12 -17.38
C ARG A 62 4.26 0.32 -17.11
N SER A 63 4.95 1.27 -17.72
CA SER A 63 4.45 2.64 -17.85
C SER A 63 3.52 2.68 -19.05
N VAL A 64 2.22 2.89 -18.83
CA VAL A 64 1.24 3.05 -19.91
C VAL A 64 0.60 4.42 -19.77
N GLY A 65 0.80 5.30 -20.75
CA GLY A 65 0.28 6.68 -20.70
C GLY A 65 0.83 7.49 -19.52
N GLY A 66 2.05 7.21 -19.06
CA GLY A 66 2.69 7.89 -17.92
C GLY A 66 2.31 7.32 -16.54
N GLU A 67 1.34 6.41 -16.46
CA GLU A 67 0.96 5.72 -15.23
C GLU A 67 1.72 4.39 -15.10
N LYS A 68 2.30 4.16 -13.92
CA LYS A 68 2.95 2.88 -13.56
C LYS A 68 1.90 1.89 -13.06
N VAL A 69 1.62 0.84 -13.82
CA VAL A 69 0.53 -0.11 -13.50
C VAL A 69 1.06 -1.54 -13.38
N ILE A 70 0.75 -2.19 -12.25
CA ILE A 70 1.04 -3.61 -12.01
C ILE A 70 -0.19 -4.45 -12.37
N PHE A 71 -0.05 -5.41 -13.28
CA PHE A 71 -1.15 -6.23 -13.79
C PHE A 71 -0.77 -7.72 -13.83
N GLY A 72 -1.75 -8.60 -14.07
CA GLY A 72 -1.49 -10.04 -14.14
C GLY A 72 -1.14 -10.71 -12.80
N ARG A 73 -1.46 -10.07 -11.67
CA ARG A 73 -1.08 -10.51 -10.32
C ARG A 73 -2.23 -11.09 -9.49
N ARG A 74 -3.36 -11.45 -10.11
CA ARG A 74 -4.53 -12.00 -9.40
C ARG A 74 -4.21 -13.22 -8.53
N HIS A 75 -3.27 -14.04 -8.99
CA HIS A 75 -2.90 -15.29 -8.33
C HIS A 75 -1.59 -15.21 -7.55
N VAL A 76 -1.06 -14.00 -7.32
CA VAL A 76 0.14 -13.83 -6.50
C VAL A 76 -0.13 -14.29 -5.07
N GLY A 77 0.80 -15.03 -4.52
CA GLY A 77 0.78 -15.51 -3.15
C GLY A 77 1.76 -14.76 -2.26
N ILE A 78 1.42 -14.63 -0.98
CA ILE A 78 2.39 -14.24 0.06
C ILE A 78 3.11 -15.50 0.52
N MET A 79 4.44 -15.46 0.54
CA MET A 79 5.27 -16.55 1.04
C MET A 79 5.57 -16.37 2.53
N SER A 80 6.04 -15.19 2.90
CA SER A 80 6.44 -14.86 4.27
C SER A 80 6.42 -13.36 4.48
N ALA A 81 6.54 -12.95 5.74
CA ALA A 81 6.63 -11.56 6.13
C ALA A 81 7.70 -11.41 7.23
N GLU A 82 8.55 -10.39 7.08
CA GLU A 82 9.66 -10.10 7.99
C GLU A 82 9.45 -8.73 8.63
N SER A 83 9.52 -8.64 9.96
CA SER A 83 9.45 -7.36 10.65
C SER A 83 10.65 -6.48 10.28
N VAL A 84 10.40 -5.21 9.97
CA VAL A 84 11.44 -4.21 9.68
C VAL A 84 11.42 -3.17 10.79
N GLY A 85 12.29 -3.37 11.79
CA GLY A 85 12.31 -2.54 13.00
C GLY A 85 10.93 -2.49 13.66
N ASN A 86 10.55 -1.30 14.14
CA ASN A 86 9.26 -1.06 14.79
C ASN A 86 8.25 -0.31 13.90
N TYR A 87 8.51 -0.18 12.60
CA TYR A 87 7.75 0.73 11.72
C TYR A 87 7.06 0.06 10.53
N GLY A 88 7.37 -1.20 10.24
CA GLY A 88 6.76 -1.89 9.12
C GLY A 88 7.12 -3.35 9.00
N VAL A 89 6.62 -3.95 7.92
CA VAL A 89 6.84 -5.34 7.55
C VAL A 89 7.28 -5.43 6.09
N ARG A 90 8.27 -6.25 5.80
CA ARG A 90 8.62 -6.65 4.44
C ARG A 90 7.82 -7.88 4.08
N ILE A 91 7.08 -7.84 2.98
CA ILE A 91 6.31 -9.00 2.50
C ILE A 91 7.02 -9.60 1.29
N LEU A 92 7.26 -10.91 1.35
CA LEU A 92 7.83 -11.69 0.27
C LEU A 92 6.70 -12.37 -0.50
N PHE A 93 6.67 -12.14 -1.80
CA PHE A 93 5.69 -12.72 -2.72
C PHE A 93 6.32 -13.80 -3.60
N ASP A 94 5.48 -14.74 -4.05
CA ASP A 94 5.89 -15.85 -4.92
C ASP A 94 6.28 -15.42 -6.34
N ASP A 95 5.92 -14.20 -6.75
CA ASP A 95 6.30 -13.63 -8.05
C ASP A 95 7.72 -13.04 -8.10
N LEU A 96 8.56 -13.45 -7.14
CA LEU A 96 9.94 -13.01 -6.88
C LEU A 96 10.05 -11.58 -6.32
N HIS A 97 8.92 -10.95 -5.96
CA HIS A 97 8.95 -9.63 -5.33
C HIS A 97 9.26 -9.75 -3.83
N LYS A 98 10.44 -9.24 -3.43
CA LYS A 98 10.95 -9.38 -2.04
C LYS A 98 11.34 -8.06 -1.38
N THR A 99 11.15 -6.93 -2.05
CA THR A 99 11.66 -5.63 -1.62
C THR A 99 10.60 -4.71 -1.03
N GLY A 100 9.31 -5.07 -1.12
CA GLY A 100 8.20 -4.25 -0.63
C GLY A 100 8.16 -4.17 0.90
N ILE A 101 8.53 -3.00 1.45
CA ILE A 101 8.35 -2.68 2.88
C ILE A 101 7.05 -1.90 3.04
N PHE A 102 6.13 -2.46 3.81
CA PHE A 102 4.85 -1.85 4.16
C PHE A 102 4.97 -1.25 5.56
N THR A 103 4.95 0.08 5.65
CA THR A 103 4.90 0.75 6.96
C THR A 103 3.52 0.56 7.60
N TRP A 104 3.44 0.64 8.93
CA TRP A 104 2.15 0.50 9.64
C TRP A 104 1.14 1.55 9.19
N ASP A 105 1.58 2.80 9.02
CA ASP A 105 0.76 3.91 8.52
C ASP A 105 0.25 3.63 7.11
N TYR A 106 1.08 3.06 6.25
CA TYR A 106 0.68 2.72 4.90
C TYR A 106 -0.30 1.54 4.87
N LEU A 107 -0.11 0.53 5.72
CA LEU A 107 -1.07 -0.57 5.87
C LEU A 107 -2.43 -0.08 6.40
N HIS A 108 -2.43 0.88 7.33
CA HIS A 108 -3.66 1.52 7.79
C HIS A 108 -4.34 2.28 6.64
N HIS A 109 -3.59 3.09 5.89
CA HIS A 109 -4.11 3.79 4.71
C HIS A 109 -4.70 2.82 3.67
N LEU A 110 -4.00 1.72 3.37
CA LEU A 110 -4.46 0.67 2.46
C LEU A 110 -5.74 0.00 2.97
N GLY A 111 -5.83 -0.28 4.26
CA GLY A 111 -7.02 -0.82 4.92
C GLY A 111 -8.21 0.12 4.83
N ALA A 112 -8.05 1.35 5.30
CA ALA A 112 -9.09 2.38 5.32
C ALA A 112 -9.62 2.71 3.92
N ASN A 113 -8.76 2.67 2.89
CA ASN A 113 -9.11 3.03 1.52
C ASN A 113 -9.29 1.83 0.57
N LYS A 114 -9.30 0.59 1.11
CA LYS A 114 -9.26 -0.67 0.33
C LYS A 114 -10.23 -0.69 -0.86
N PHE A 115 -11.49 -0.35 -0.63
CA PHE A 115 -12.52 -0.41 -1.67
C PHE A 115 -12.34 0.66 -2.75
N SER A 116 -11.96 1.87 -2.36
CA SER A 116 -11.72 2.98 -3.28
C SER A 116 -10.49 2.71 -4.14
N LEU A 117 -9.38 2.30 -3.50
CA LEU A 117 -8.15 1.91 -4.17
C LEU A 117 -8.40 0.75 -5.15
N MET A 118 -9.04 -0.33 -4.69
CA MET A 118 -9.35 -1.45 -5.57
C MET A 118 -10.22 -1.03 -6.76
N ARG A 119 -11.23 -0.18 -6.56
CA ARG A 119 -12.05 0.35 -7.66
C ARG A 119 -11.21 1.16 -8.66
N SER A 120 -10.29 1.99 -8.16
CA SER A 120 -9.35 2.75 -8.99
C SER A 120 -8.46 1.82 -9.79
N TYR A 121 -7.88 0.81 -9.15
CA TYR A 121 -7.04 -0.20 -9.80
C TYR A 121 -7.75 -0.88 -10.97
N ILE A 122 -8.98 -1.37 -10.75
CA ILE A 122 -9.78 -2.01 -11.81
C ILE A 122 -10.09 -1.04 -12.95
N ARG A 123 -10.36 0.24 -12.66
CA ARG A 123 -10.58 1.26 -13.68
C ARG A 123 -9.34 1.50 -14.52
N THR A 124 -8.17 1.62 -13.88
CA THR A 124 -6.88 1.79 -14.56
C THR A 124 -6.58 0.59 -15.46
N LEU A 125 -6.81 -0.64 -14.99
CA LEU A 125 -6.64 -1.83 -15.84
C LEU A 125 -7.52 -1.76 -17.09
N ARG A 126 -8.82 -1.44 -16.95
CA ARG A 126 -9.74 -1.31 -18.08
C ARG A 126 -9.33 -0.21 -19.06
N LYS A 127 -8.93 0.96 -18.55
CA LYS A 127 -8.44 2.10 -19.35
C LYS A 127 -7.29 1.68 -20.28
N HIS A 128 -6.43 0.78 -19.82
CA HIS A 128 -5.26 0.31 -20.56
C HIS A 128 -5.44 -1.07 -21.20
N SER A 129 -6.65 -1.61 -21.23
CA SER A 129 -6.95 -2.96 -21.74
C SER A 129 -6.06 -4.06 -21.11
N LEU A 130 -5.74 -3.90 -19.83
CA LEU A 130 -4.98 -4.85 -19.03
C LEU A 130 -5.93 -5.74 -18.20
N SER A 131 -5.42 -6.87 -17.73
CA SER A 131 -6.16 -7.81 -16.89
C SER A 131 -5.46 -8.05 -15.55
N ARG A 132 -6.25 -8.42 -14.54
CA ARG A 132 -5.73 -8.94 -13.26
C ARG A 132 -5.11 -10.31 -13.45
N ASP A 133 -5.69 -11.12 -14.34
CA ASP A 133 -5.24 -12.47 -14.63
C ASP A 133 -3.93 -12.45 -15.43
N PRO A 134 -2.98 -13.37 -15.13
CA PRO A 134 -1.71 -13.43 -15.83
C PRO A 134 -1.93 -13.73 -17.32
N GLN A 135 -1.12 -13.13 -18.19
CA GLN A 135 -1.16 -13.46 -19.62
C GLN A 135 -0.69 -14.90 -19.80
N ARG A 136 -1.51 -15.73 -20.44
CA ARG A 136 -1.16 -17.11 -20.81
C ARG A 136 0.01 -17.02 -21.81
N LYS A 137 1.20 -17.48 -21.43
CA LYS A 137 2.29 -17.64 -22.39
C LYS A 137 1.85 -18.72 -23.38
N LYS A 138 1.82 -18.38 -24.67
CA LYS A 138 1.70 -19.34 -25.76
C LYS A 138 3.01 -20.09 -25.95
#